data_AF-A0A7S3ARR9-F1
#
_entry.id   AF-A0A7S3ARR9-F1
#
_cell.length_a   1.000
_cell.length_b   1.000
_cell.length_c   1.000
_cell.angle_alpha   90.00
_cell.angle_beta   90.00
_cell.angle_gamma   90.00
#
_symmetry.space_group_name_H-M   'P 1'
#
loop_
_entity.id
_entity.type
_entity.pdbx_description
1 polymer ?
#
loop_
_entity_poly.entity_id
_entity_poly.type
_entity_poly.pdbx_seq_one_letter_code
_entity_poly.pdbx_strand_id
1 'polypeptide(L)'
;MVPANRIATATIEQASAGILQLVKAGGASHLSLPSWKSLLALASAAATSDSPTASVRSFEAARLLVDHPAAVTRQNFLLIIQMLQTHAVGDAAPTARCTEAIDLISEMQTVLRHLADPAGEREGGVES
;
A
#
# COMPACT_ATOMS: atom_id res chain seq x y z
N MET A 1 -31.63 12.74 11.42
CA MET A 1 -31.20 11.36 11.13
C MET A 1 -30.19 11.42 9.99
N VAL A 2 -28.92 11.09 10.24
CA VAL A 2 -27.89 11.10 9.19
C VAL A 2 -28.06 9.82 8.36
N PRO A 3 -28.13 9.88 7.02
CA PRO A 3 -28.26 8.70 6.19
C PRO A 3 -27.05 7.78 6.40
N ALA A 4 -27.29 6.47 6.57
CA ALA A 4 -26.26 5.47 6.86
C ALA A 4 -25.09 5.50 5.85
N ASN A 5 -25.38 5.83 4.59
CA ASN A 5 -24.35 5.98 3.54
C ASN A 5 -23.33 7.09 3.87
N ARG A 6 -23.77 8.23 4.44
CA ARG A 6 -22.84 9.31 4.84
C ARG A 6 -21.97 8.93 6.03
N ILE A 7 -22.48 8.10 6.94
CA ILE A 7 -21.72 7.61 8.10
C ILE A 7 -20.62 6.65 7.61
N ALA A 8 -20.94 5.75 6.67
CA ALA A 8 -19.97 4.85 6.06
C ALA A 8 -18.85 5.61 5.32
N THR A 9 -19.21 6.63 4.51
CA THR A 9 -18.24 7.49 3.82
C THR A 9 -17.32 8.25 4.79
N ALA A 10 -17.88 8.89 5.82
CA ALA A 10 -17.07 9.62 6.79
C ALA A 10 -16.11 8.70 7.56
N THR A 11 -16.56 7.49 7.91
CA THR A 11 -15.75 6.50 8.62
C THR A 11 -14.56 6.04 7.76
N ILE A 12 -14.79 5.79 6.46
CA ILE A 12 -13.71 5.31 5.58
C ILE A 12 -12.71 6.41 5.23
N GLU A 13 -13.16 7.67 5.14
CA GLU A 13 -12.27 8.83 5.00
C GLU A 13 -11.40 9.08 6.23
N GLN A 14 -11.94 8.84 7.43
CA GLN A 14 -11.17 8.91 8.68
C GLN A 14 -10.17 7.77 8.77
N ALA A 15 -10.59 6.54 8.46
CA ALA A 15 -9.70 5.38 8.48
C ALA A 15 -8.51 5.56 7.51
N SER A 16 -8.78 5.96 6.26
CA SER A 16 -7.73 6.22 5.27
C SER A 16 -6.78 7.36 5.66
N ALA A 17 -7.28 8.42 6.31
CA ALA A 17 -6.44 9.48 6.86
C ALA A 17 -5.49 8.96 7.95
N GLY A 18 -6.01 8.14 8.87
CA GLY A 18 -5.20 7.53 9.94
C GLY A 18 -4.13 6.59 9.40
N ILE A 19 -4.45 5.79 8.38
CA ILE A 19 -3.48 4.91 7.71
C ILE A 19 -2.35 5.74 7.09
N LEU A 20 -2.68 6.76 6.30
CA LEU A 20 -1.69 7.61 5.65
C LEU A 20 -0.79 8.31 6.68
N GLN A 21 -1.36 8.83 7.76
CA GLN A 21 -0.59 9.44 8.84
C GLN A 21 0.36 8.44 9.53
N LEU A 22 -0.12 7.23 9.81
CA LEU A 22 0.70 6.18 10.42
C LEU A 22 1.90 5.81 9.53
N VAL A 23 1.68 5.69 8.22
CA VAL A 23 2.74 5.41 7.25
C VAL A 23 3.72 6.58 7.15
N LYS A 24 3.24 7.82 7.02
CA LYS A 24 4.09 9.03 6.99
C LYS A 24 4.96 9.19 8.23
N ALA A 25 4.46 8.80 9.39
CA ALA A 25 5.20 8.84 10.64
C ALA A 25 6.19 7.67 10.82
N GLY A 26 6.28 6.75 9.84
CA GLY A 26 7.11 5.55 9.95
C GLY A 26 6.55 4.46 10.88
N GLY A 27 5.35 4.66 11.44
CA GLY A 27 4.71 3.75 12.40
C GLY A 27 4.47 2.35 11.86
N ALA A 28 4.34 2.20 10.53
CA ALA A 28 4.19 0.91 9.85
C ALA A 28 5.36 -0.05 10.16
N SER A 29 6.58 0.45 10.38
CA SER A 29 7.76 -0.36 10.70
C SER A 29 7.68 -1.05 12.08
N HIS A 30 6.82 -0.55 12.98
CA HIS A 30 6.65 -1.07 14.34
C HIS A 30 5.44 -2.00 14.50
N LEU A 31 4.69 -2.23 13.43
CA LEU A 31 3.49 -3.05 13.47
C LEU A 31 3.81 -4.54 13.46
N SER A 32 3.06 -5.30 14.26
CA SER A 32 3.03 -6.76 14.17
C SER A 32 2.43 -7.23 12.82
N LEU A 33 2.73 -8.46 12.39
CA LEU A 33 2.16 -9.04 11.17
C LEU A 33 0.61 -9.03 11.15
N PRO A 34 -0.12 -9.38 12.23
CA PRO A 34 -1.57 -9.21 12.29
C PRO A 34 -2.03 -7.75 12.09
N SER A 35 -1.36 -6.79 12.73
CA SER A 35 -1.68 -5.36 12.59
C SER A 35 -1.45 -4.87 11.15
N TRP A 36 -0.41 -5.38 10.50
CA TRP A 36 -0.13 -5.14 9.08
C TRP A 36 -1.26 -5.65 8.18
N LYS A 37 -1.76 -6.87 8.41
CA LYS A 37 -2.91 -7.41 7.67
C LYS A 37 -4.15 -6.55 7.84
N SER A 38 -4.45 -6.11 9.07
CA SER A 38 -5.58 -5.22 9.34
C SER A 38 -5.43 -3.86 8.65
N LEU A 39 -4.23 -3.28 8.66
CA LEU A 39 -3.95 -2.02 7.97
C LEU A 39 -4.19 -2.15 6.45
N LEU A 40 -3.67 -3.20 5.83
CA LEU A 40 -3.84 -3.43 4.39
C LEU A 40 -5.29 -3.74 4.02
N ALA A 41 -6.03 -4.47 4.86
CA ALA A 41 -7.46 -4.70 4.66
C ALA A 41 -8.26 -3.39 4.69
N LEU A 42 -7.96 -2.49 5.62
CA LEU A 42 -8.59 -1.17 5.70
C LEU A 42 -8.19 -0.26 4.53
N ALA A 43 -6.92 -0.28 4.13
CA ALA A 43 -6.44 0.47 2.97
C ALA A 43 -7.13 -0.02 1.68
N SER A 44 -7.27 -1.33 1.51
CA SER A 44 -7.99 -1.96 0.40
C SER A 44 -9.45 -1.52 0.35
N ALA A 45 -10.15 -1.61 1.49
CA ALA A 45 -11.55 -1.18 1.59
C ALA A 45 -11.73 0.31 1.27
N ALA A 46 -10.80 1.15 1.71
CA ALA A 46 -10.81 2.58 1.38
C ALA A 46 -10.49 2.84 -0.10
N ALA A 47 -9.62 2.02 -0.70
CA ALA A 47 -9.26 2.11 -2.10
C ALA A 47 -10.43 1.74 -3.05
N THR A 48 -11.28 0.78 -2.66
CA THR A 48 -12.51 0.36 -3.37
C THR A 48 -13.75 1.18 -3.02
N SER A 49 -13.66 2.11 -2.08
CA SER A 49 -14.82 2.91 -1.68
C SER A 49 -15.21 3.95 -2.74
N ASP A 50 -16.49 4.34 -2.71
CA ASP A 50 -17.03 5.45 -3.52
C ASP A 50 -16.46 6.82 -3.11
N SER A 51 -15.67 6.91 -2.03
CA SER A 51 -15.00 8.16 -1.64
C SER A 51 -13.74 8.39 -2.47
N PRO A 52 -13.66 9.48 -3.25
CA PRO A 52 -12.44 9.84 -3.96
C PRO A 52 -11.27 10.08 -3.01
N THR A 53 -11.54 10.78 -1.92
CA THR A 53 -10.56 11.14 -0.89
C THR A 53 -9.95 9.91 -0.24
N ALA A 54 -10.78 8.94 0.17
CA ALA A 54 -10.31 7.76 0.86
C ALA A 54 -9.40 6.90 -0.03
N SER A 55 -9.77 6.78 -1.30
CA SER A 55 -9.00 5.99 -2.24
C SER A 55 -7.65 6.61 -2.59
N VAL A 56 -7.60 7.92 -2.85
CA VAL A 56 -6.31 8.63 -3.08
C VAL A 56 -5.36 8.43 -1.91
N ARG A 57 -5.85 8.55 -0.67
CA ARG A 57 -5.04 8.34 0.54
C ARG A 57 -4.54 6.91 0.67
N SER A 58 -5.35 5.91 0.30
CA SER A 58 -4.93 4.51 0.31
C SER A 58 -3.81 4.24 -0.69
N PHE A 59 -3.89 4.79 -1.90
CA PHE A 59 -2.83 4.65 -2.90
C PHE A 59 -1.57 5.42 -2.51
N GLU A 60 -1.71 6.63 -1.95
CA GLU A 60 -0.57 7.39 -1.41
C GLU A 60 0.14 6.62 -0.28
N ALA A 61 -0.62 6.01 0.63
CA ALA A 61 -0.07 5.17 1.69
C ALA A 61 0.64 3.92 1.12
N ALA A 62 0.06 3.26 0.11
CA ALA A 62 0.68 2.14 -0.56
C ALA A 62 2.02 2.55 -1.21
N ARG A 63 2.04 3.68 -1.92
CA ARG A 63 3.25 4.21 -2.56
C ARG A 63 4.37 4.51 -1.56
N LEU A 64 4.03 5.19 -0.45
CA LEU A 64 5.00 5.46 0.62
C LEU A 64 5.59 4.18 1.24
N LEU A 65 4.81 3.10 1.32
CA LEU A 65 5.33 1.81 1.78
C LEU A 65 6.31 1.21 0.76
N VAL A 66 6.04 1.34 -0.54
CA VAL A 66 6.94 0.88 -1.61
C VAL A 66 8.25 1.67 -1.60
N ASP A 67 8.18 2.99 -1.44
CA ASP A 67 9.33 3.89 -1.42
C ASP A 67 10.20 3.74 -0.16
N HIS A 68 9.70 3.07 0.89
CA HIS A 68 10.40 2.85 2.15
C HIS A 68 10.59 1.36 2.45
N PRO A 69 11.59 0.70 1.83
CA PRO A 69 11.81 -0.75 1.95
C PRO A 69 12.07 -1.21 3.40
N ALA A 70 12.56 -0.32 4.27
CA ALA A 70 12.74 -0.63 5.71
C ALA A 70 11.41 -0.90 6.44
N ALA A 71 10.29 -0.38 5.95
CA ALA A 71 8.96 -0.67 6.49
C ALA A 71 8.38 -1.99 5.96
N VAL A 72 8.95 -2.56 4.90
CA VAL A 72 8.37 -3.69 4.17
C VAL A 72 9.26 -4.92 4.29
N THR A 73 8.89 -5.81 5.22
CA THR A 73 9.45 -7.16 5.25
C THR A 73 8.99 -7.96 4.02
N ARG A 74 9.72 -9.01 3.63
CA ARG A 74 9.33 -9.90 2.52
C ARG A 74 7.89 -10.44 2.66
N GLN A 75 7.45 -10.71 3.89
CA GLN A 75 6.08 -11.16 4.17
C GLN A 75 5.04 -10.05 3.96
N ASN A 76 5.33 -8.82 4.41
CA ASN A 76 4.43 -7.68 4.24
C ASN A 76 4.36 -7.23 2.77
N PHE A 77 5.44 -7.41 2.02
CA PHE A 77 5.51 -7.11 0.59
C PHE A 77 4.47 -7.90 -0.22
N LEU A 78 4.39 -9.21 0.01
CA LEU A 78 3.45 -10.09 -0.68
C LEU A 78 2.00 -9.71 -0.36
N LEU A 79 1.72 -9.24 0.86
CA LEU A 79 0.40 -8.78 1.25
C LEU A 79 0.00 -7.49 0.53
N ILE A 80 0.95 -6.57 0.29
CA ILE A 80 0.71 -5.36 -0.50
C ILE A 80 0.41 -5.72 -1.97
N ILE A 81 1.17 -6.65 -2.57
CA ILE A 81 0.87 -7.13 -3.93
C ILE A 81 -0.53 -7.72 -3.99
N GLN A 82 -0.89 -8.58 -3.04
CA GLN A 82 -2.19 -9.24 -3.04
C GLN A 82 -3.34 -8.24 -2.91
N MET A 83 -3.14 -7.18 -2.12
CA MET A 83 -4.07 -6.05 -2.05
C MET A 83 -4.22 -5.36 -3.41
N LEU A 84 -3.12 -4.96 -4.05
CA LEU A 84 -3.14 -4.26 -5.34
C LEU A 84 -3.73 -5.13 -6.46
N GLN A 85 -3.46 -6.43 -6.47
CA GLN A 85 -4.03 -7.38 -7.43
C GLN A 85 -5.54 -7.56 -7.26
N THR A 86 -6.00 -7.65 -6.01
CA THR A 86 -7.45 -7.70 -5.71
C THR A 86 -8.14 -6.45 -6.27
N HIS A 87 -7.43 -5.32 -6.28
CA HIS A 87 -7.92 -4.05 -6.77
C HIS A 87 -7.90 -3.94 -8.30
N ALA A 88 -6.82 -4.40 -8.94
CA ALA A 88 -6.68 -4.37 -10.39
C ALA A 88 -7.64 -5.34 -11.13
N VAL A 89 -8.06 -6.42 -10.46
CA VAL A 89 -8.94 -7.47 -11.02
C VAL A 89 -10.39 -7.35 -10.52
N GLY A 90 -10.66 -6.46 -9.57
CA GLY A 90 -12.00 -6.29 -8.99
C GLY A 90 -12.96 -5.53 -9.91
N ASP A 91 -14.12 -6.13 -10.21
CA ASP A 91 -15.22 -5.51 -10.98
C ASP A 91 -15.75 -4.19 -10.37
N ALA A 92 -15.45 -3.92 -9.10
CA ALA A 92 -15.92 -2.75 -8.35
C ALA A 92 -14.95 -1.55 -8.38
N ALA A 93 -13.77 -1.67 -8.99
CA ALA A 93 -12.79 -0.59 -9.01
C ALA A 93 -12.99 0.35 -10.22
N PRO A 94 -13.00 1.68 -10.04
CA PRO A 94 -12.99 2.63 -11.15
C PRO A 94 -11.76 2.40 -12.04
N THR A 95 -11.93 2.38 -13.37
CA THR A 95 -10.90 2.01 -14.36
C THR A 95 -9.59 2.80 -14.22
N ALA A 96 -9.66 4.08 -13.85
CA ALA A 96 -8.49 4.93 -13.63
C ALA A 96 -7.59 4.44 -12.48
N ARG A 97 -8.15 3.72 -11.51
CA ARG A 97 -7.43 3.22 -10.32
C ARG A 97 -6.82 1.83 -10.53
N CYS A 98 -7.28 1.11 -11.56
CA CYS A 98 -6.63 -0.13 -11.99
C CYS A 98 -5.25 0.17 -12.59
N THR A 99 -5.11 1.26 -13.36
CA THR A 99 -3.81 1.71 -13.87
C THR A 99 -2.85 2.07 -12.73
N GLU A 100 -3.29 2.87 -11.76
CA GLU A 100 -2.47 3.22 -10.58
C GLU A 100 -2.02 1.97 -9.80
N ALA A 101 -2.90 0.96 -9.65
CA ALA A 101 -2.55 -0.30 -9.00
C ALA A 101 -1.51 -1.11 -9.79
N ILE A 102 -1.62 -1.15 -11.12
CA ILE A 102 -0.66 -1.84 -12.01
C ILE A 102 0.70 -1.13 -11.99
N ASP A 103 0.71 0.20 -12.00
CA ASP A 103 1.95 0.99 -11.93
C ASP A 103 2.67 0.73 -10.61
N LEU A 104 1.94 0.74 -9.48
CA LEU A 104 2.46 0.39 -8.17
C LEU A 104 2.99 -1.05 -8.10
N ILE A 105 2.30 -2.03 -8.68
CA ILE A 105 2.80 -3.41 -8.78
C ILE A 105 4.12 -3.46 -9.55
N SER A 106 4.25 -2.67 -10.61
CA SER A 106 5.46 -2.63 -11.46
C SER A 106 6.64 -1.99 -10.73
N GLU A 107 6.41 -0.88 -10.02
CA GLU A 107 7.40 -0.23 -9.14
C GLU A 107 7.87 -1.21 -8.05
N MET A 108 6.93 -1.95 -7.46
CA MET A 108 7.19 -2.97 -6.45
C MET A 108 8.06 -4.13 -6.94
N GLN A 109 7.86 -4.61 -8.17
CA GLN A 109 8.69 -5.66 -8.75
C GLN A 109 10.17 -5.25 -8.85
N THR A 110 10.44 -3.95 -9.05
CA THR A 110 11.80 -3.40 -9.05
C THR A 110 12.41 -3.48 -7.65
N VAL A 111 11.68 -3.06 -6.61
CA VAL A 111 12.14 -3.14 -5.22
C VAL A 111 12.40 -4.58 -4.77
N LEU A 112 11.51 -5.53 -5.14
CA LEU A 112 11.70 -6.95 -4.85
C LEU A 112 12.98 -7.52 -5.44
N ARG A 113 13.33 -7.11 -6.67
CA ARG A 113 14.54 -7.58 -7.34
C ARG A 113 15.78 -7.16 -6.57
N HIS A 114 15.81 -5.92 -6.08
CA HIS A 114 16.90 -5.40 -5.25
C HIS A 114 16.97 -6.08 -3.88
N LEU A 115 15.82 -6.38 -3.26
CA LEU A 115 15.77 -7.11 -1.98
C LEU A 115 16.13 -8.60 -2.11
N ALA A 116 15.90 -9.20 -3.29
CA ALA A 116 16.22 -10.60 -3.57
C ALA A 116 17.69 -10.82 -3.93
N ASP A 117 18.41 -9.77 -4.32
CA ASP A 117 19.81 -9.83 -4.77
C ASP A 117 20.72 -8.92 -3.92
N PRO A 118 20.97 -9.24 -2.64
CA PRO A 118 21.83 -8.43 -1.78
C PRO A 118 23.33 -8.51 -2.16
N ALA A 119 23.69 -9.25 -3.21
CA ALA A 119 25.07 -9.50 -3.63
C ALA A 119 25.58 -8.60 -4.77
N GLY A 120 24.70 -7.84 -5.44
CA GLY A 120 25.05 -7.04 -6.61
C GLY A 120 25.86 -5.76 -6.35
N GLU A 121 26.05 -5.35 -5.10
CA GLU A 121 26.82 -4.13 -4.73
C GLU A 121 28.21 -4.41 -4.13
N ARG A 122 28.77 -5.63 -4.31
CA ARG A 122 30.14 -5.96 -3.86
C ARG A 122 31.16 -6.24 -4.96
N GLU A 123 30.85 -5.91 -6.21
CA GLU A 123 31.81 -5.98 -7.31
C GLU A 123 31.98 -4.60 -7.95
N GLY A 124 32.68 -3.71 -7.24
CA GLY A 124 32.91 -2.36 -7.74
C GLY A 124 33.84 -1.54 -6.86
N GLY A 125 34.97 -2.09 -6.44
CA GLY A 125 36.01 -1.27 -5.84
C GLY A 125 36.98 -1.97 -4.90
N VAL A 126 37.74 -2.94 -5.41
CA VAL A 126 39.18 -3.03 -5.11
C VAL A 126 39.85 -3.61 -6.36
N GLU A 127 40.30 -2.74 -7.26
CA GLU A 127 41.41 -3.07 -8.15
C GLU A 127 42.56 -2.11 -7.86
N SER A 128 43.66 -2.72 -7.38
CA SER A 128 45.05 -2.27 -7.31
C SER A 128 45.43 -1.20 -6.28
#